data_AF-A0A315E3M4-F1
#
_entry.id   AF-A0A315E3M4-F1
#
_cell.length_a   1.000
_cell.length_b   1.000
_cell.length_c   1.000
_cell.angle_alpha   90.00
_cell.angle_beta   90.00
_cell.angle_gamma   90.00
#
_symmetry.space_group_name_H-M   'P 1'
#
loop_
_entity.id
_entity.type
_entity.pdbx_description
1 polymer ?
#
loop_
_entity_poly.entity_id
_entity_poly.type
_entity_poly.pdbx_seq_one_letter_code
_entity_poly.pdbx_strand_id
1 'polypeptide(L)'
;MQLTGKITPETLMSLEAYTKWRKVHKPQVIAHRKLRSVRLGEHINMQFESETTIRYQIQEMLRIEKVFEEEGILQEIEAYAPLVPDGSNWKATMMIEYTDINERKRELAKLIGVEDRMFVEVEGHGRVYAIADEDLDRETDEKTSAVHFVRFELKPAMSAAVKAGAGVKMGCDHTHYPSHIDVSPDTLASLAGDLK
;
A
#
# COMPACT_ATOMS: atom_id res chain seq x y z
N MET A 1 15.74 9.50 7.08
CA MET A 1 15.88 8.15 6.51
C MET A 1 16.29 8.32 5.07
N GLN A 2 17.39 7.72 4.64
CA GLN A 2 17.87 7.85 3.26
C GLN A 2 17.05 6.93 2.36
N LEU A 3 16.56 7.46 1.23
CA LEU A 3 15.91 6.68 0.18
C LEU A 3 16.95 6.39 -0.90
N THR A 4 17.01 5.15 -1.34
CA THR A 4 18.04 4.64 -2.26
C THR A 4 17.43 3.94 -3.47
N GLY A 5 16.10 3.85 -3.56
CA GLY A 5 15.39 3.09 -4.59
C GLY A 5 15.46 1.58 -4.41
N LYS A 6 16.20 1.10 -3.39
CA LYS A 6 16.35 -0.32 -3.00
C LYS A 6 16.57 -0.41 -1.50
N ILE A 7 15.92 -1.35 -0.84
CA ILE A 7 16.11 -1.62 0.59
C ILE A 7 17.03 -2.83 0.72
N THR A 8 18.19 -2.62 1.32
CA THR A 8 19.19 -3.67 1.63
C THR A 8 19.62 -3.53 3.10
N PRO A 9 20.22 -4.57 3.70
CA PRO A 9 20.70 -4.50 5.09
C PRO A 9 21.59 -3.27 5.37
N GLU A 10 22.46 -2.89 4.43
CA GLU A 10 23.40 -1.77 4.59
C GLU A 10 22.70 -0.40 4.56
N THR A 11 21.51 -0.32 3.96
CA THR A 11 20.72 0.91 3.91
C THR A 11 19.78 1.07 5.11
N LEU A 12 19.72 0.05 5.97
CA LEU A 12 18.93 0.05 7.20
C LEU A 12 19.79 0.57 8.36
N MET A 13 19.15 1.33 9.26
CA MET A 13 19.74 1.71 10.54
C MET A 13 19.82 0.50 11.47
N SER A 14 20.83 0.47 12.33
CA SER A 14 20.83 -0.45 13.48
C SER A 14 19.66 -0.17 14.43
N LEU A 15 19.31 -1.15 15.27
CA LEU A 15 18.21 -1.00 16.25
C LEU A 15 18.37 0.23 17.15
N GLU A 16 19.60 0.53 17.57
CA GLU A 16 19.89 1.70 18.40
C GLU A 16 19.70 3.00 17.62
N ALA A 17 20.28 3.10 16.42
CA ALA A 17 20.18 4.29 15.58
C ALA A 17 18.73 4.55 15.16
N TYR A 18 17.98 3.51 14.78
CA TYR A 18 16.57 3.62 14.45
C TYR A 18 15.72 4.06 15.66
N THR A 19 15.99 3.52 16.85
CA THR A 19 15.27 3.92 18.07
C THR A 19 15.44 5.41 18.37
N LYS A 20 16.64 5.97 18.15
CA LYS A 20 16.88 7.43 18.28
C LYS A 20 16.18 8.21 17.17
N TRP A 21 16.34 7.77 15.92
CA TRP A 21 15.75 8.43 14.74
C TRP A 21 14.21 8.49 14.82
N ARG A 22 13.56 7.37 15.15
CA ARG A 22 12.11 7.22 15.22
C ARG A 22 11.47 8.22 16.17
N LYS A 23 12.07 8.46 17.35
CA LYS A 23 11.53 9.40 18.35
C LYS A 23 11.30 10.81 17.78
N VAL A 24 12.17 11.24 16.87
CA VAL A 24 12.13 12.58 16.28
C VAL A 24 11.33 12.60 14.97
N HIS A 25 11.38 11.53 14.18
CA HIS A 25 10.87 11.54 12.80
C HIS A 25 9.52 10.83 12.61
N LYS A 26 8.99 10.15 13.64
CA LYS A 26 7.66 9.51 13.59
C LYS A 26 6.55 10.47 13.09
N PRO A 27 6.49 11.75 13.48
CA PRO A 27 5.47 12.66 12.95
C PRO A 27 5.54 12.85 11.43
N GLN A 28 6.75 12.87 10.85
CA GLN A 28 6.94 13.01 9.41
C GLN A 28 6.46 11.76 8.66
N VAL A 29 6.74 10.57 9.20
CA VAL A 29 6.24 9.31 8.62
C VAL A 29 4.72 9.23 8.68
N ILE A 30 4.10 9.66 9.79
CA ILE A 30 2.63 9.71 9.91
C ILE A 30 2.05 10.67 8.87
N ALA A 31 2.64 11.85 8.70
CA ALA A 31 2.20 12.81 7.68
C ALA A 31 2.31 12.23 6.26
N HIS A 32 3.42 11.57 5.94
CA HIS A 32 3.61 10.87 4.65
C HIS A 32 2.60 9.75 4.45
N ARG A 33 2.35 8.92 5.47
CA ARG A 33 1.31 7.87 5.38
C ARG A 33 -0.07 8.45 5.13
N LYS A 34 -0.45 9.50 5.87
CA LYS A 34 -1.73 10.18 5.71
C LYS A 34 -1.93 10.74 4.31
N LEU A 35 -0.87 11.32 3.72
CA LEU A 35 -0.90 11.81 2.35
C LEU A 35 -1.19 10.71 1.33
N ARG A 36 -0.81 9.47 1.66
CA ARG A 36 -0.92 8.28 0.81
C ARG A 36 -2.04 7.32 1.23
N SER A 37 -2.91 7.72 2.17
CA SER A 37 -4.10 6.95 2.54
C SER A 37 -5.32 7.51 1.82
N VAL A 38 -6.05 6.65 1.12
CA VAL A 38 -7.32 7.01 0.46
C VAL A 38 -8.43 6.15 1.06
N ARG A 39 -9.40 6.80 1.71
CA ARG A 39 -10.61 6.14 2.21
C ARG A 39 -11.61 6.01 1.07
N LEU A 40 -12.04 4.78 0.78
CA LEU A 40 -13.07 4.48 -0.21
C LEU A 40 -14.34 4.04 0.48
N GLY A 41 -15.39 4.85 0.39
CA GLY A 41 -16.63 4.60 1.13
C GLY A 41 -16.39 4.54 2.65
N GLU A 42 -17.15 3.69 3.33
CA GLU A 42 -17.14 3.63 4.79
C GLU A 42 -16.14 2.64 5.37
N HIS A 43 -15.75 1.60 4.65
CA HIS A 43 -15.05 0.43 5.21
C HIS A 43 -13.71 0.08 4.56
N ILE A 44 -13.37 0.65 3.39
CA ILE A 44 -12.10 0.36 2.74
C ILE A 44 -11.14 1.53 2.93
N ASN A 45 -9.97 1.25 3.51
CA ASN A 45 -8.82 2.14 3.50
C ASN A 45 -7.74 1.59 2.57
N MET A 46 -7.24 2.44 1.69
CA MET A 46 -6.25 2.07 0.70
C MET A 46 -4.95 2.84 1.02
N GLN A 47 -3.96 2.15 1.58
CA GLN A 47 -2.66 2.73 1.90
C GLN A 47 -1.70 2.50 0.73
N PHE A 48 -1.47 3.52 -0.08
CA PHE A 48 -0.45 3.45 -1.12
C PHE A 48 0.95 3.42 -0.50
N GLU A 49 1.69 2.37 -0.82
CA GLU A 49 3.01 2.10 -0.28
C GLU A 49 4.09 2.82 -1.09
N SER A 50 5.21 3.10 -0.45
CA SER A 50 6.39 3.77 -1.02
C SER A 50 7.63 3.23 -0.31
N GLU A 51 8.83 3.52 -0.82
CA GLU A 51 10.05 3.14 -0.10
C GLU A 51 10.06 3.69 1.34
N THR A 52 9.51 4.89 1.57
CA THR A 52 9.43 5.47 2.93
C THR A 52 8.56 4.64 3.87
N THR A 53 7.37 4.24 3.43
CA THR A 53 6.43 3.50 4.29
C THR A 53 6.93 2.09 4.54
N ILE A 54 7.46 1.42 3.52
CA ILE A 54 8.00 0.07 3.62
C ILE A 54 9.27 0.00 4.44
N ARG A 55 10.22 0.91 4.22
CA ARG A 55 11.45 0.97 5.03
C ARG A 55 11.15 1.25 6.49
N TYR A 56 10.15 2.09 6.78
CA TYR A 56 9.68 2.32 8.14
C TYR A 56 9.06 1.05 8.76
N GLN A 57 8.25 0.32 7.99
CA GLN A 57 7.62 -0.92 8.44
C GLN A 57 8.66 -2.00 8.77
N ILE A 58 9.62 -2.26 7.88
CA ILE A 58 10.73 -3.19 8.12
C ILE A 58 11.48 -2.80 9.40
N GLN A 59 11.85 -1.52 9.54
CA GLN A 59 12.53 -1.03 10.74
C GLN A 59 11.71 -1.18 12.03
N GLU A 60 10.39 -1.02 11.96
CA GLU A 60 9.52 -1.29 13.11
C GLU A 60 9.50 -2.77 13.48
N MET A 61 9.43 -3.68 12.50
CA MET A 61 9.47 -5.13 12.73
C MET A 61 10.78 -5.53 13.40
N LEU A 62 11.92 -5.16 12.79
CA LEU A 62 13.25 -5.42 13.35
C LEU A 62 13.39 -4.91 14.79
N ARG A 63 12.85 -3.72 15.09
CA ARG A 63 12.89 -3.12 16.44
C ARG A 63 11.99 -3.83 17.44
N ILE A 64 10.77 -4.18 17.06
CA ILE A 64 9.79 -4.83 17.95
C ILE A 64 10.28 -6.23 18.30
N GLU A 65 10.76 -6.96 17.30
CA GLU A 65 11.21 -8.34 17.43
C GLU A 65 12.67 -8.47 17.84
N LYS A 66 13.41 -7.34 17.87
CA LYS A 66 14.84 -7.26 18.18
C LYS A 66 15.68 -8.13 17.25
N VAL A 67 15.36 -8.12 15.96
CA VAL A 67 16.11 -8.81 14.91
C VAL A 67 17.30 -7.95 14.50
N PHE A 68 18.51 -8.48 14.64
CA PHE A 68 19.77 -7.83 14.27
C PHE A 68 20.73 -8.75 13.50
N GLU A 69 20.40 -10.04 13.40
CA GLU A 69 21.13 -11.01 12.58
C GLU A 69 20.79 -10.81 11.10
N GLU A 70 21.78 -10.93 10.23
CA GLU A 70 21.66 -10.63 8.78
C GLU A 70 20.55 -11.44 8.11
N GLU A 71 20.46 -12.75 8.41
CA GLU A 71 19.44 -13.62 7.85
C GLU A 71 18.01 -13.16 8.21
N GLY A 72 17.77 -12.79 9.46
CA GLY A 72 16.47 -12.26 9.89
C GLY A 72 16.16 -10.90 9.26
N ILE A 73 17.17 -10.05 9.05
CA ILE A 73 16.99 -8.78 8.34
C ILE A 73 16.58 -9.02 6.88
N LEU A 74 17.23 -9.97 6.20
CA LEU A 74 16.90 -10.32 4.82
C LEU A 74 15.48 -10.88 4.71
N GLN A 75 15.06 -11.75 5.62
CA GLN A 75 13.70 -12.29 5.66
C GLN A 75 12.65 -11.18 5.78
N GLU A 76 12.86 -10.20 6.67
CA GLU A 76 11.96 -9.04 6.78
C GLU A 76 11.97 -8.17 5.52
N ILE A 77 13.14 -7.95 4.90
CA ILE A 77 13.20 -7.21 3.64
C ILE A 77 12.40 -7.94 2.56
N GLU A 78 12.61 -9.26 2.40
CA GLU A 78 11.93 -10.07 1.39
C GLU A 78 10.42 -10.08 1.57
N ALA A 79 9.93 -10.13 2.81
CA ALA A 79 8.50 -10.11 3.12
C ALA A 79 7.80 -8.80 2.68
N TYR A 80 8.49 -7.66 2.74
CA TYR A 80 7.89 -6.35 2.42
C TYR A 80 8.36 -5.74 1.09
N ALA A 81 9.46 -6.22 0.50
CA ALA A 81 9.99 -5.71 -0.77
C ALA A 81 8.96 -5.71 -1.92
N PRO A 82 8.06 -6.70 -2.04
CA PRO A 82 7.01 -6.67 -3.07
C PRO A 82 6.08 -5.47 -2.98
N LEU A 83 5.98 -4.79 -1.84
CA LEU A 83 5.15 -3.59 -1.67
C LEU A 83 5.84 -2.29 -2.09
N VAL A 84 7.10 -2.33 -2.51
CA VAL A 84 7.79 -1.14 -3.04
C VAL A 84 7.41 -0.95 -4.51
N PRO A 85 6.93 0.24 -4.92
CA PRO A 85 6.70 0.56 -6.34
C PRO A 85 7.99 0.49 -7.16
N ASP A 86 7.91 0.01 -8.40
CA ASP A 86 9.09 -0.21 -9.26
C ASP A 86 9.31 0.89 -10.34
N GLY A 87 8.34 1.78 -10.53
CA GLY A 87 8.34 2.83 -11.55
C GLY A 87 7.22 2.75 -12.57
N SER A 88 6.58 1.59 -12.75
CA SER A 88 5.42 1.44 -13.66
C SER A 88 4.12 1.09 -12.94
N ASN A 89 4.18 0.85 -11.63
CA ASN A 89 3.01 0.54 -10.83
C ASN A 89 2.89 1.37 -9.55
N TRP A 90 1.68 1.35 -9.01
CA TRP A 90 1.43 1.65 -7.62
C TRP A 90 1.20 0.37 -6.85
N LYS A 91 1.80 0.30 -5.67
CA LYS A 91 1.61 -0.78 -4.70
C LYS A 91 0.86 -0.25 -3.50
N ALA A 92 0.02 -1.09 -2.90
CA ALA A 92 -0.74 -0.67 -1.75
C ALA A 92 -1.21 -1.80 -0.85
N THR A 93 -1.46 -1.46 0.40
CA THR A 93 -2.15 -2.30 1.36
C THR A 93 -3.61 -1.83 1.47
N MET A 94 -4.53 -2.68 1.04
CA MET A 94 -5.96 -2.50 1.22
C MET A 94 -6.37 -3.08 2.57
N MET A 95 -7.11 -2.30 3.36
CA MET A 95 -7.65 -2.71 4.66
C MET A 95 -9.17 -2.57 4.67
N ILE A 96 -9.86 -3.64 5.07
CA ILE A 96 -11.30 -3.68 5.29
C ILE A 96 -11.57 -3.55 6.78
N GLU A 97 -12.16 -2.43 7.17
CA GLU A 97 -12.26 -1.98 8.55
C GLU A 97 -13.71 -1.99 9.06
N TYR A 98 -13.99 -2.92 9.97
CA TYR A 98 -15.19 -2.99 10.78
C TYR A 98 -14.81 -3.04 12.25
N THR A 99 -15.50 -2.24 13.08
CA THR A 99 -15.20 -2.13 14.51
C THR A 99 -15.77 -3.30 15.30
N ASP A 100 -16.98 -3.77 14.95
CA ASP A 100 -17.60 -4.94 15.55
C ASP A 100 -17.11 -6.25 14.89
N ILE A 101 -16.73 -7.22 15.71
CA ILE A 101 -16.14 -8.48 15.25
C ILE A 101 -17.18 -9.36 14.51
N ASN A 102 -18.43 -9.34 14.95
CA ASN A 102 -19.49 -10.15 14.33
C ASN A 102 -19.91 -9.55 12.99
N GLU A 103 -20.03 -8.23 12.93
CA GLU A 103 -20.21 -7.49 11.69
C GLU A 103 -19.06 -7.76 10.72
N ARG A 104 -17.81 -7.59 11.16
CA ARG A 104 -16.62 -7.89 10.35
C ARG A 104 -16.69 -9.28 9.73
N LYS A 105 -17.02 -10.30 10.53
CA LYS A 105 -17.10 -11.68 10.03
C LYS A 105 -18.19 -11.84 8.95
N ARG A 106 -19.36 -11.24 9.13
CA ARG A 106 -20.46 -11.31 8.15
C ARG A 106 -20.14 -10.55 6.88
N GLU A 107 -19.57 -9.35 6.98
CA GLU A 107 -19.28 -8.52 5.81
C GLU A 107 -18.10 -9.06 5.00
N LEU A 108 -17.04 -9.59 5.63
CA LEU A 108 -15.95 -10.26 4.91
C LEU A 108 -16.42 -11.50 4.13
N ALA A 109 -17.48 -12.18 4.57
CA ALA A 109 -18.08 -13.27 3.81
C ALA A 109 -18.84 -12.79 2.56
N LYS A 110 -19.35 -11.54 2.56
CA LYS A 110 -20.00 -10.94 1.38
C LYS A 110 -19.01 -10.30 0.42
N LEU A 111 -17.84 -9.91 0.91
CA LEU A 111 -16.81 -9.19 0.16
C LEU A 111 -15.76 -10.11 -0.47
N ILE A 112 -16.09 -11.39 -0.69
CA ILE A 112 -15.19 -12.33 -1.37
C ILE A 112 -14.89 -11.82 -2.78
N GLY A 113 -13.61 -11.62 -3.11
CA GLY A 113 -13.16 -11.10 -4.39
C GLY A 113 -13.28 -9.58 -4.53
N VAL A 114 -13.48 -8.83 -3.43
CA VAL A 114 -13.54 -7.36 -3.48
C VAL A 114 -12.22 -6.75 -3.96
N GLU A 115 -11.10 -7.36 -3.61
CA GLU A 115 -9.74 -6.96 -3.97
C GLU A 115 -9.53 -6.95 -5.48
N ASP A 116 -10.08 -7.95 -6.20
CA ASP A 116 -10.01 -8.07 -7.67
C ASP A 116 -10.87 -7.02 -8.40
N ARG A 117 -11.77 -6.36 -7.68
CA ARG A 117 -12.70 -5.35 -8.21
C ARG A 117 -12.27 -3.92 -7.89
N MET A 118 -11.15 -3.75 -7.19
CA MET A 118 -10.54 -2.45 -6.98
C MET A 118 -9.93 -1.94 -8.29
N PHE A 119 -10.05 -0.65 -8.57
CA PHE A 119 -9.48 -0.03 -9.77
C PHE A 119 -8.98 1.38 -9.52
N VAL A 120 -8.04 1.80 -10.38
CA VAL A 120 -7.74 3.21 -10.62
C VAL A 120 -8.09 3.59 -12.06
N GLU A 121 -8.53 4.82 -12.27
CA GLU A 121 -8.91 5.36 -13.57
C GLU A 121 -8.22 6.71 -13.77
N VAL A 122 -7.20 6.74 -14.61
CA VAL A 122 -6.51 7.98 -15.00
C VAL A 122 -7.37 8.68 -16.05
N GLU A 123 -7.57 9.98 -15.90
CA GLU A 123 -8.37 10.80 -16.82
C GLU A 123 -7.95 10.57 -18.29
N GLY A 124 -8.93 10.28 -19.15
CA GLY A 124 -8.70 9.99 -20.57
C GLY A 124 -8.22 8.55 -20.87
N HIS A 125 -8.08 7.69 -19.86
CA HIS A 125 -7.68 6.29 -20.02
C HIS A 125 -8.73 5.30 -19.47
N GLY A 126 -8.61 4.03 -19.87
CA GLY A 126 -9.41 2.95 -19.30
C GLY A 126 -8.98 2.58 -17.88
N ARG A 127 -9.87 1.93 -17.14
CA ARG A 127 -9.59 1.42 -15.78
C ARG A 127 -8.42 0.45 -15.76
N VAL A 128 -7.61 0.57 -14.71
CA VAL A 128 -6.59 -0.40 -14.31
C VAL A 128 -7.11 -1.09 -13.05
N TYR A 129 -7.47 -2.36 -13.17
CA TYR A 129 -7.87 -3.17 -12.02
C TYR A 129 -6.65 -3.61 -11.22
N ALA A 130 -6.84 -3.78 -9.91
CA ALA A 130 -5.84 -4.32 -9.02
C ALA A 130 -5.46 -5.75 -9.41
N ILE A 131 -4.19 -6.08 -9.20
CA ILE A 131 -3.69 -7.44 -9.13
C ILE A 131 -3.39 -7.68 -7.65
N ALA A 132 -4.09 -8.61 -7.03
CA ALA A 132 -4.07 -8.80 -5.58
C ALA A 132 -3.30 -10.06 -5.17
N ASP A 133 -2.64 -9.99 -4.01
CA ASP A 133 -2.11 -11.10 -3.23
C ASP A 133 -1.21 -12.07 -4.01
N GLU A 134 -0.41 -11.54 -4.95
CA GLU A 134 0.53 -12.33 -5.77
C GLU A 134 1.58 -13.10 -4.93
N ASP A 135 1.83 -12.63 -3.70
CA ASP A 135 2.83 -13.15 -2.78
C ASP A 135 2.23 -13.99 -1.62
N LEU A 136 0.91 -14.22 -1.61
CA LEU A 136 0.22 -14.98 -0.54
C LEU A 136 -0.44 -16.25 -1.10
N ASP A 137 -0.18 -17.38 -0.45
CA ASP A 137 -0.96 -18.60 -0.68
C ASP A 137 -2.38 -18.41 -0.12
N ARG A 138 -3.41 -18.65 -0.93
CA ARG A 138 -4.82 -18.49 -0.52
C ARG A 138 -5.14 -19.40 0.68
N GLU A 139 -5.62 -18.81 1.78
CA GLU A 139 -5.86 -19.57 3.00
C GLU A 139 -7.24 -20.26 3.07
N THR A 140 -8.35 -19.69 2.54
CA THR A 140 -9.70 -20.34 2.57
C THR A 140 -10.71 -19.69 1.60
N ASP A 141 -11.68 -20.47 1.07
CA ASP A 141 -12.81 -19.98 0.25
C ASP A 141 -14.00 -19.42 1.05
N GLU A 142 -13.98 -19.47 2.39
CA GLU A 142 -15.16 -19.15 3.23
C GLU A 142 -15.36 -17.64 3.48
N LYS A 143 -14.29 -16.85 3.45
CA LYS A 143 -14.30 -15.40 3.70
C LYS A 143 -13.05 -14.75 3.11
N THR A 144 -13.14 -13.47 2.75
CA THR A 144 -11.95 -12.71 2.34
C THR A 144 -11.10 -12.26 3.54
N SER A 145 -9.84 -11.90 3.27
CA SER A 145 -8.93 -11.32 4.25
C SER A 145 -9.37 -9.89 4.63
N ALA A 146 -9.04 -9.43 5.83
CA ALA A 146 -9.21 -8.02 6.16
C ALA A 146 -8.11 -7.13 5.57
N VAL A 147 -7.03 -7.74 5.08
CA VAL A 147 -5.86 -7.06 4.53
C VAL A 147 -5.46 -7.73 3.22
N HIS A 148 -5.29 -6.95 2.16
CA HIS A 148 -4.84 -7.40 0.85
C HIS A 148 -3.67 -6.54 0.37
N PHE A 149 -2.75 -7.15 -0.38
CA PHE A 149 -1.68 -6.45 -1.08
C PHE A 149 -2.05 -6.33 -2.55
N VAL A 150 -2.11 -5.10 -3.05
CA VAL A 150 -2.58 -4.83 -4.40
C VAL A 150 -1.55 -4.05 -5.21
N ARG A 151 -1.46 -4.39 -6.49
CA ARG A 151 -0.68 -3.69 -7.50
C ARG A 151 -1.60 -3.15 -8.59
N PHE A 152 -1.40 -1.89 -8.97
CA PHE A 152 -2.00 -1.28 -10.16
C PHE A 152 -0.91 -1.06 -11.19
N GLU A 153 -0.96 -1.75 -12.32
CA GLU A 153 0.04 -1.65 -13.40
C GLU A 153 -0.35 -0.56 -14.41
N LEU A 154 0.39 0.55 -14.44
CA LEU A 154 0.09 1.68 -15.32
C LEU A 154 0.85 1.55 -16.64
N LYS A 155 0.14 1.79 -17.74
CA LYS A 155 0.78 1.91 -19.06
C LYS A 155 1.60 3.21 -19.11
N PRO A 156 2.67 3.30 -19.92
CA PRO A 156 3.50 4.50 -20.01
C PRO A 156 2.73 5.79 -20.29
N ALA A 157 1.67 5.73 -21.11
CA ALA A 157 0.82 6.88 -21.41
C ALA A 157 0.03 7.37 -20.18
N MET A 158 -0.42 6.44 -19.32
CA MET A 158 -1.11 6.77 -18.07
C MET A 158 -0.13 7.43 -17.08
N SER A 159 1.08 6.88 -16.93
CA SER A 159 2.11 7.48 -16.08
C SER A 159 2.49 8.88 -16.52
N ALA A 160 2.63 9.11 -17.83
CA ALA A 160 2.87 10.44 -18.39
C ALA A 160 1.71 11.40 -18.12
N ALA A 161 0.47 10.95 -18.26
CA ALA A 161 -0.72 11.75 -17.96
C ALA A 161 -0.79 12.15 -16.48
N VAL A 162 -0.58 11.21 -15.55
CA VAL A 162 -0.53 11.50 -14.11
C VAL A 162 0.56 12.53 -13.80
N LYS A 163 1.77 12.37 -14.36
CA LYS A 163 2.86 13.34 -14.19
C LYS A 163 2.55 14.72 -14.78
N ALA A 164 1.70 14.78 -15.80
CA ALA A 164 1.22 16.02 -16.39
C ALA A 164 0.05 16.66 -15.60
N GLY A 165 -0.40 16.02 -14.51
CA GLY A 165 -1.47 16.54 -13.65
C GLY A 165 -2.87 16.03 -13.99
N ALA A 166 -3.00 14.96 -14.77
CA ALA A 166 -4.29 14.31 -15.02
C ALA A 166 -4.94 13.83 -13.71
N GLY A 167 -6.26 14.00 -13.61
CA GLY A 167 -7.01 13.47 -12.48
C GLY A 167 -6.99 11.94 -12.43
N VAL A 168 -7.17 11.38 -11.24
CA VAL A 168 -7.30 9.93 -11.06
C VAL A 168 -8.45 9.64 -10.12
N LYS A 169 -9.28 8.68 -10.49
CA LYS A 169 -10.27 8.09 -9.58
C LYS A 169 -9.77 6.77 -9.03
N MET A 170 -10.07 6.51 -7.78
CA MET A 170 -9.96 5.18 -7.18
C MET A 170 -11.36 4.67 -6.91
N GLY A 171 -11.62 3.39 -7.18
CA GLY A 171 -12.93 2.82 -6.95
C GLY A 171 -12.94 1.32 -6.80
N CYS A 172 -14.13 0.81 -6.54
CA CYS A 172 -14.47 -0.60 -6.48
C CYS A 172 -15.82 -0.78 -7.17
N ASP A 173 -15.95 -1.78 -8.02
CA ASP A 173 -17.22 -2.14 -8.66
C ASP A 173 -17.73 -3.52 -8.24
N HIS A 174 -17.27 -4.01 -7.08
CA HIS A 174 -17.81 -5.21 -6.46
C HIS A 174 -19.30 -5.02 -6.12
N THR A 175 -20.13 -6.04 -6.36
CA THR A 175 -21.59 -5.97 -6.19
C THR A 175 -22.01 -5.53 -4.78
N HIS A 176 -21.25 -5.92 -3.76
CA HIS A 176 -21.50 -5.57 -2.36
C HIS A 176 -20.76 -4.30 -1.90
N TYR A 177 -19.97 -3.66 -2.76
CA TYR A 177 -19.22 -2.45 -2.42
C TYR A 177 -18.99 -1.50 -3.63
N PRO A 178 -20.04 -1.07 -4.35
CA PRO A 178 -19.87 -0.12 -5.44
C PRO A 178 -19.53 1.27 -4.89
N SER A 179 -18.31 1.75 -5.12
CA SER A 179 -17.85 3.05 -4.62
C SER A 179 -16.72 3.63 -5.48
N HIS A 180 -16.62 4.95 -5.55
CA HIS A 180 -15.48 5.63 -6.16
C HIS A 180 -15.22 6.98 -5.49
N ILE A 181 -14.01 7.49 -5.64
CA ILE A 181 -13.59 8.80 -5.15
C ILE A 181 -12.50 9.37 -6.08
N ASP A 182 -12.53 10.69 -6.30
CA ASP A 182 -11.41 11.39 -6.92
C ASP A 182 -10.25 11.46 -5.94
N VAL A 183 -9.06 11.01 -6.35
CA VAL A 183 -7.86 11.07 -5.53
C VAL A 183 -7.43 12.54 -5.39
N SER A 184 -7.15 12.96 -4.16
CA SER A 184 -6.81 14.37 -3.90
C SER A 184 -5.55 14.81 -4.66
N PRO A 185 -5.44 16.08 -5.07
CA PRO A 185 -4.23 16.58 -5.75
C PRO A 185 -2.94 16.36 -4.97
N ASP A 186 -2.98 16.54 -3.64
CA ASP A 186 -1.81 16.34 -2.77
C ASP A 186 -1.39 14.86 -2.73
N THR A 187 -2.36 13.95 -2.63
CA THR A 187 -2.10 12.50 -2.72
C THR A 187 -1.52 12.16 -4.08
N LEU A 188 -2.11 12.67 -5.17
CA LEU A 188 -1.63 12.44 -6.53
C LEU A 188 -0.21 12.93 -6.77
N ALA A 189 0.15 14.10 -6.25
CA ALA A 189 1.50 14.62 -6.32
C ALA A 189 2.50 13.67 -5.63
N SER A 190 2.11 13.07 -4.50
CA SER A 190 2.91 12.03 -3.83
C SER A 190 3.00 10.74 -4.64
N LEU A 191 1.89 10.25 -5.21
CA LEU A 191 1.86 9.00 -5.98
C LEU A 191 2.61 9.11 -7.33
N ALA A 192 2.61 10.30 -7.93
CA ALA A 192 3.33 10.55 -9.18
C ALA A 192 4.86 10.37 -9.02
N GLY A 193 5.38 10.58 -7.81
CA GLY A 193 6.79 10.36 -7.48
C GLY A 193 7.25 8.90 -7.55
N ASP A 194 6.32 7.95 -7.54
CA ASP A 194 6.62 6.53 -7.65
C ASP A 194 6.77 6.06 -9.10
N LEU A 195 6.39 6.91 -10.08
CA LEU A 195 6.38 6.57 -11.50
C LEU A 195 7.66 7.08 -12.19
N LYS A 196 8.26 6.29 -13.08
CA LYS A 196 9.48 6.63 -13.84
C LYS A 196 9.20 7.20 -15.22
#